data_AF-A0A0D2VGL9-F1
#
_entry.id   AF-A0A0D2VGL9-F1
#
_cell.length_a   1.000
_cell.length_b   1.000
_cell.length_c   1.000
_cell.angle_alpha   90.00
_cell.angle_beta   90.00
_cell.angle_gamma   90.00
#
_symmetry.space_group_name_H-M   'P 1'
#
loop_
_entity.id
_entity.type
_entity.pdbx_description
1 polymer ?
#
loop_
_entity_poly.entity_id
_entity_poly.type
_entity_poly.pdbx_seq_one_letter_code
_entity_poly.pdbx_strand_id
1 'polypeptide(L)'
;MSRKKIKLAYITNDSARKTTYKKRSKGLVKKVPFAIINSPDFGSQAEVWPSLEDARRLLSEFKQLPLWKQNNKMLNQESFLEQSLAKDTQQLWKLQEENYRKELNKVMFESLSGNGILQSLNTMDLNEVGRLVKQNLTDIDDRIRVLTKASRS
;
A
#
# COMPACT_ATOMS: atom_id res chain seq x y z
N MET A 1 3.93 9.94 -24.65
CA MET A 1 2.76 9.70 -23.77
C MET A 1 3.21 8.97 -22.51
N SER A 2 3.03 9.59 -21.34
CA SER A 2 3.34 8.96 -20.06
C SER A 2 2.42 7.77 -19.80
N ARG A 3 3.00 6.66 -19.34
CA ARG A 3 2.27 5.40 -19.14
C ARG A 3 1.34 5.55 -17.93
N LYS A 4 0.03 5.38 -18.12
CA LYS A 4 -0.94 5.34 -17.01
C LYS A 4 -0.60 4.18 -16.06
N LYS A 5 -0.66 4.43 -14.75
CA LYS A 5 -0.49 3.40 -13.71
C LYS A 5 -1.56 2.32 -13.90
N ILE A 6 -1.16 1.04 -13.90
CA ILE A 6 -2.05 -0.11 -14.12
C ILE A 6 -2.26 -0.83 -12.78
N LYS A 7 -3.48 -1.29 -12.49
CA LYS A 7 -3.79 -2.15 -11.34
C LYS A 7 -3.15 -3.54 -11.55
N LEU A 8 -2.48 -4.07 -10.53
CA LEU A 8 -1.90 -5.42 -10.57
C LEU A 8 -3.00 -6.46 -10.26
N ALA A 9 -3.91 -6.65 -11.20
CA ALA A 9 -5.01 -7.61 -11.12
C ALA A 9 -5.16 -8.36 -12.45
N TYR A 10 -6.00 -9.39 -12.48
CA TYR A 10 -6.32 -10.12 -13.71
C TYR A 10 -6.91 -9.18 -14.77
N ILE A 11 -6.39 -9.26 -16.00
CA ILE A 11 -6.84 -8.44 -17.14
C ILE A 11 -7.99 -9.20 -17.82
N THR A 12 -9.22 -8.74 -17.64
CA THR A 12 -10.42 -9.41 -18.18
C THR A 12 -10.48 -9.38 -19.71
N ASN A 13 -10.04 -8.30 -20.35
CA ASN A 13 -10.01 -8.22 -21.81
C ASN A 13 -8.88 -9.10 -22.39
N ASP A 14 -9.27 -10.12 -23.15
CA ASP A 14 -8.34 -11.13 -23.69
C ASP A 14 -7.28 -10.55 -24.63
N SER A 15 -7.67 -9.65 -25.54
CA SER A 15 -6.74 -9.03 -26.48
C SER A 15 -5.70 -8.16 -25.76
N ALA A 16 -6.15 -7.38 -24.77
CA ALA A 16 -5.28 -6.58 -23.91
C ALA A 16 -4.38 -7.48 -23.05
N ARG A 17 -4.90 -8.59 -22.51
CA ARG A 17 -4.14 -9.57 -21.72
C ARG A 17 -3.04 -10.23 -22.56
N LYS A 18 -3.38 -10.71 -23.76
CA LYS A 18 -2.42 -11.32 -24.72
C LYS A 18 -1.32 -10.35 -25.13
N THR A 19 -1.69 -9.10 -25.45
CA THR A 19 -0.71 -8.05 -25.81
C THR A 19 0.20 -7.71 -24.64
N THR A 20 -0.36 -7.62 -23.43
CA THR A 20 0.40 -7.34 -22.20
C THR A 20 1.35 -8.48 -21.87
N TYR A 21 0.88 -9.73 -21.97
CA TYR A 21 1.69 -10.94 -21.77
C TYR A 21 2.94 -10.90 -22.67
N LYS A 22 2.76 -10.78 -23.99
CA LYS A 22 3.89 -10.73 -24.95
C LYS A 22 4.88 -9.60 -24.67
N LYS A 23 4.40 -8.43 -24.24
CA LYS A 23 5.27 -7.28 -23.91
C LYS A 23 6.01 -7.50 -22.59
N ARG A 24 5.34 -8.05 -21.58
CA ARG A 24 5.93 -8.27 -20.25
C ARG A 24 6.89 -9.46 -20.24
N SER A 25 6.60 -10.56 -20.94
CA SER A 25 7.51 -11.71 -21.05
C SER A 25 8.83 -11.30 -21.69
N LYS A 26 8.78 -10.63 -22.85
CA LYS A 26 9.97 -10.05 -23.51
C LYS A 26 10.72 -9.05 -22.63
N GLY A 27 9.99 -8.24 -21.87
CA GLY A 27 10.60 -7.29 -20.93
C GLY A 27 11.25 -7.95 -19.73
N LEU A 28 10.70 -9.07 -19.25
CA LEU A 28 11.23 -9.84 -18.13
C LEU A 28 12.54 -10.50 -18.52
N VAL A 29 12.55 -11.22 -19.65
CA VAL A 29 13.74 -11.89 -20.20
C VAL A 29 14.93 -10.95 -20.34
N LYS A 30 14.70 -9.68 -20.70
CA LYS A 30 15.76 -8.67 -20.80
C LYS A 30 16.35 -8.20 -19.47
N LYS A 31 15.66 -8.46 -18.35
CA LYS A 31 16.03 -7.95 -17.02
C LYS A 31 16.63 -8.98 -16.10
N VAL A 32 16.46 -10.26 -16.42
CA VAL A 32 16.87 -11.36 -15.54
C VAL A 32 17.79 -12.32 -16.27
N PRO A 33 18.77 -12.91 -15.57
CA PRO A 33 19.65 -13.92 -16.15
C PRO A 33 18.92 -15.23 -16.43
N PHE A 34 17.79 -15.49 -15.75
CA PHE A 34 17.03 -16.73 -15.84
C PHE A 34 15.53 -16.48 -15.62
N ALA A 35 14.68 -17.09 -16.44
CA ALA A 35 13.23 -17.07 -16.28
C ALA A 35 12.57 -18.35 -16.83
N ILE A 36 11.51 -18.80 -16.15
CA ILE A 36 10.53 -19.75 -16.67
C ILE A 36 9.20 -19.01 -16.78
N ILE A 37 8.64 -18.96 -17.98
CA ILE A 37 7.41 -18.23 -18.28
C ILE A 37 6.38 -19.24 -18.77
N ASN A 38 5.34 -19.45 -17.96
CA ASN A 38 4.22 -20.29 -18.31
C ASN A 38 2.94 -19.46 -18.43
N SER A 39 2.12 -19.73 -19.44
CA SER A 39 0.82 -19.11 -19.61
C SER A 39 -0.21 -20.17 -19.97
N PRO A 40 -1.25 -20.37 -19.16
CA PRO A 40 -2.32 -21.32 -19.47
C PRO A 40 -3.14 -20.89 -20.70
N ASP A 41 -3.22 -19.58 -20.96
CA ASP A 41 -4.08 -19.00 -22.01
C ASP A 41 -3.37 -18.84 -23.36
N PHE A 42 -2.04 -18.68 -23.36
CA PHE A 42 -1.30 -18.15 -24.53
C PHE A 42 -0.08 -18.99 -24.94
N GLY A 43 0.14 -20.15 -24.34
CA GLY A 43 1.21 -21.09 -24.70
C GLY A 43 0.83 -22.53 -24.38
N SER A 44 1.23 -23.46 -25.25
CA SER A 44 1.11 -24.90 -24.98
C SER A 44 2.26 -25.44 -24.11
N GLN A 45 3.36 -24.71 -24.02
CA GLN A 45 4.55 -25.07 -23.26
C GLN A 45 5.18 -23.84 -22.59
N ALA A 46 5.93 -24.09 -21.51
CA ALA A 46 6.65 -23.04 -20.80
C ALA A 46 7.85 -22.56 -21.63
N GLU A 47 8.00 -21.24 -21.76
CA GLU A 47 9.18 -20.61 -22.35
C GLU A 47 10.27 -20.51 -21.28
N VAL A 48 11.46 -21.01 -21.60
CA VAL A 48 12.61 -21.02 -20.69
C VAL A 48 13.72 -20.18 -21.28
N TRP A 49 14.25 -19.23 -20.49
CA TRP A 49 15.36 -18.38 -20.89
C TRP A 49 16.55 -18.56 -19.92
N PRO A 50 17.80 -18.65 -20.43
CA PRO A 50 18.20 -18.64 -21.84
C PRO A 50 18.04 -19.99 -22.55
N SER A 51 18.25 -21.10 -21.83
CA SER A 51 18.04 -22.47 -22.31
C SER A 51 17.56 -23.36 -21.17
N LEU A 52 16.99 -24.53 -21.49
CA LEU A 52 16.57 -25.49 -20.47
C LEU A 52 17.75 -26.05 -19.67
N GLU A 53 18.91 -26.21 -20.30
CA GLU A 53 20.13 -26.72 -19.68
C GLU A 53 20.72 -25.70 -18.70
N ASP A 54 20.82 -24.44 -19.12
CA ASP A 54 21.27 -23.36 -18.25
C ASP A 54 20.31 -23.15 -17.08
N ALA A 55 19.00 -23.24 -17.33
CA ALA A 55 17.98 -23.19 -16.29
C ALA A 55 18.17 -24.27 -15.22
N ARG A 56 18.42 -25.51 -15.65
CA ARG A 56 18.67 -26.64 -14.74
C ARG A 56 19.96 -26.45 -13.95
N ARG A 57 21.03 -25.99 -14.60
CA ARG A 57 22.31 -25.69 -13.95
C ARG A 57 22.13 -24.61 -12.88
N LEU A 58 21.55 -23.46 -13.23
CA LEU A 58 21.31 -22.35 -12.31
C LEU A 58 20.39 -22.72 -11.16
N LEU A 59 19.35 -23.51 -11.40
CA LEU A 59 18.47 -24.01 -10.35
C LEU A 59 19.20 -24.96 -9.39
N SER A 60 20.09 -25.81 -9.91
CA SER A 60 20.94 -26.68 -9.09
C SER A 60 21.88 -25.87 -8.20
N GLU A 61 22.58 -24.89 -8.79
CA GLU A 61 23.45 -23.96 -8.05
C GLU A 61 22.67 -23.20 -6.98
N PHE A 62 21.48 -22.69 -7.30
CA PHE A 62 20.61 -22.00 -6.34
C PHE A 62 20.23 -22.90 -5.16
N LYS A 63 19.86 -24.16 -5.42
CA LYS A 63 19.49 -25.14 -4.37
C LYS A 63 20.65 -25.52 -3.45
N GLN A 64 21.90 -25.34 -3.90
CA GLN A 64 23.10 -25.58 -3.08
C GLN A 64 23.45 -24.41 -2.15
N LEU A 65 22.83 -23.23 -2.34
CA LEU A 65 23.06 -22.08 -1.47
C LEU A 65 22.45 -22.31 -0.07
N PRO A 66 22.99 -21.69 0.99
CA PRO A 66 22.35 -21.68 2.30
C PRO A 66 20.92 -21.10 2.24
N LEU A 67 20.01 -21.61 3.08
CA LEU A 67 18.59 -21.21 3.12
C LEU A 67 18.37 -19.69 3.21
N TRP A 68 19.18 -18.99 4.00
CA TRP A 68 19.07 -17.53 4.14
C TRP A 68 19.42 -16.78 2.83
N LYS A 69 20.30 -17.32 1.99
CA LYS A 69 20.60 -16.76 0.65
C LYS A 69 19.47 -17.08 -0.32
N GLN A 70 18.93 -18.30 -0.27
CA GLN A 70 17.81 -18.71 -1.12
C GLN A 70 16.55 -17.87 -0.85
N ASN A 71 16.21 -17.69 0.43
CA ASN A 71 14.99 -16.99 0.85
C ASN A 71 15.12 -15.46 0.77
N ASN A 72 16.33 -14.94 0.49
CA ASN A 72 16.55 -13.50 0.43
C ASN A 72 15.73 -12.87 -0.71
N LYS A 73 14.73 -12.06 -0.35
CA LYS A 73 13.79 -11.42 -1.29
C LYS A 73 13.02 -12.41 -2.17
N MET A 74 12.90 -13.67 -1.76
CA MET A 74 12.06 -14.64 -2.45
C MET A 74 10.59 -14.22 -2.28
N LEU A 75 9.87 -14.15 -3.39
CA LEU A 75 8.45 -13.79 -3.43
C LEU A 75 7.73 -14.79 -4.33
N ASN A 76 6.58 -15.25 -3.89
CA ASN A 76 5.65 -16.05 -4.67
C ASN A 76 4.32 -15.30 -4.83
N GLN A 77 3.37 -15.85 -5.59
CA GLN A 77 2.10 -15.18 -5.85
C GLN A 77 1.26 -15.00 -4.58
N GLU A 78 1.22 -16.01 -3.72
CA GLU A 78 0.46 -15.99 -2.46
C GLU A 78 0.98 -14.93 -1.50
N SER A 79 2.27 -15.01 -1.12
CA SER A 79 2.95 -14.01 -0.28
C SER A 79 2.88 -12.59 -0.84
N PHE A 80 2.90 -12.43 -2.17
CA PHE A 80 2.70 -11.13 -2.79
C PHE A 80 1.26 -10.61 -2.57
N LEU A 81 0.25 -11.46 -2.77
CA LEU A 81 -1.15 -11.10 -2.55
C LEU A 81 -1.43 -10.79 -1.08
N GLU A 82 -0.90 -11.58 -0.15
CA GLU A 82 -1.00 -11.33 1.29
C GLU A 82 -0.37 -9.98 1.66
N GLN A 83 0.83 -9.68 1.18
CA GLN A 83 1.49 -8.39 1.41
C GLN A 83 0.71 -7.22 0.80
N SER A 84 0.13 -7.42 -0.38
CA SER A 84 -0.72 -6.42 -1.04
C SER A 84 -2.00 -6.18 -0.25
N LEU A 85 -2.68 -7.23 0.20
CA LEU A 85 -3.88 -7.14 1.02
C LEU A 85 -3.58 -6.43 2.33
N ALA A 86 -2.52 -6.81 3.04
CA ALA A 86 -2.11 -6.18 4.29
C ALA A 86 -1.85 -4.67 4.12
N LYS A 87 -1.20 -4.27 3.02
CA LYS A 87 -0.98 -2.85 2.70
C LYS A 87 -2.28 -2.10 2.44
N ASP A 88 -3.17 -2.68 1.63
CA ASP A 88 -4.45 -2.06 1.30
C ASP A 88 -5.35 -1.96 2.55
N THR A 89 -5.37 -2.99 3.39
CA THR A 89 -6.06 -2.96 4.71
C THR A 89 -5.47 -1.89 5.61
N GLN A 90 -4.14 -1.78 5.72
CA GLN A 90 -3.52 -0.73 6.53
C GLN A 90 -3.86 0.68 6.01
N GLN A 91 -3.91 0.88 4.69
CA GLN A 91 -4.33 2.14 4.10
C GLN A 91 -5.79 2.46 4.42
N LEU A 92 -6.68 1.47 4.33
CA LEU A 92 -8.08 1.63 4.68
C LEU A 92 -8.25 2.06 6.14
N TRP A 93 -7.56 1.40 7.08
CA TRP A 93 -7.59 1.75 8.49
C TRP A 93 -7.12 3.18 8.75
N LYS A 94 -6.04 3.63 8.09
CA LYS A 94 -5.57 5.02 8.18
C LYS A 94 -6.62 6.01 7.69
N LEU A 95 -7.25 5.72 6.55
CA LEU A 95 -8.30 6.59 6.00
C LEU A 95 -9.54 6.64 6.90
N GLN A 96 -9.92 5.51 7.50
CA GLN A 96 -11.02 5.46 8.47
C GLN A 96 -10.73 6.32 9.69
N GLU A 97 -9.52 6.19 10.26
CA GLU A 97 -9.09 6.99 11.41
C GLU A 97 -9.01 8.50 11.06
N GLU A 98 -8.47 8.84 9.89
CA GLU A 98 -8.43 10.22 9.42
C GLU A 98 -9.83 10.82 9.22
N ASN A 99 -10.76 10.04 8.67
CA ASN A 99 -12.15 10.47 8.48
C ASN A 99 -12.86 10.63 9.82
N TYR A 100 -12.72 9.66 10.71
CA TYR A 100 -13.29 9.71 12.06
C TYR A 100 -12.80 10.96 12.81
N ARG A 101 -11.49 11.24 12.78
CA ARG A 101 -10.93 12.47 13.36
C ARG A 101 -11.47 13.74 12.72
N LYS A 102 -11.71 13.77 11.42
CA LYS A 102 -12.31 14.93 10.74
C LYS A 102 -13.76 15.14 11.16
N GLU A 103 -14.53 14.07 11.29
CA GLU A 103 -15.92 14.11 11.75
C GLU A 103 -16.01 14.64 13.19
N LEU A 104 -15.19 14.13 14.11
CA LEU A 104 -15.16 14.60 15.49
C LEU A 104 -14.74 16.08 15.59
N ASN A 105 -13.73 16.50 14.82
CA ASN A 105 -13.35 17.91 14.77
C ASN A 105 -14.50 18.79 14.27
N LYS A 106 -15.23 18.34 13.23
CA LYS A 106 -16.40 19.05 12.73
C LYS A 106 -17.47 19.19 13.82
N VAL A 107 -17.80 18.10 14.52
CA VAL A 107 -18.80 18.12 15.60
C VAL A 107 -18.37 19.05 16.74
N MET A 108 -17.09 19.04 17.11
CA MET A 108 -16.53 19.96 18.11
C MET A 108 -16.77 21.43 17.71
N PHE A 109 -16.41 21.84 16.48
CA PHE A 109 -16.59 23.21 16.02
C PHE A 109 -18.06 23.60 15.86
N GLU A 110 -18.91 22.72 15.34
CA GLU A 110 -20.35 22.98 15.23
C GLU A 110 -20.99 23.16 16.61
N SER A 111 -20.55 22.38 17.60
CA SER A 111 -21.03 22.50 18.98
C SER A 111 -20.59 23.81 19.63
N LEU A 112 -19.36 24.25 19.41
CA LEU A 112 -18.87 25.58 19.83
C LEU A 112 -19.61 26.72 19.15
N SER A 113 -20.13 26.49 17.94
CA SER A 113 -20.94 27.45 17.19
C SER A 113 -22.39 27.51 17.68
N GLY A 114 -22.76 26.72 18.70
CA GLY A 114 -24.08 26.72 19.32
C GLY A 114 -25.05 25.69 18.74
N ASN A 115 -24.62 24.81 17.82
CA ASN A 115 -25.53 23.87 17.15
C ASN A 115 -25.93 22.64 17.99
N GLY A 116 -25.51 22.55 19.26
CA GLY A 116 -26.05 21.56 20.22
C GLY A 116 -25.84 20.07 19.89
N ILE A 117 -24.83 19.72 19.07
CA ILE A 117 -24.70 18.37 18.48
C ILE A 117 -24.10 17.34 19.44
N LEU A 118 -23.43 17.75 20.52
CA LEU A 118 -22.78 16.81 21.46
C LEU A 118 -23.76 15.82 22.13
N GLN A 119 -25.02 16.21 22.30
CA GLN A 119 -26.03 15.39 23.00
C GLN A 119 -26.40 14.12 22.23
N SER A 120 -26.13 14.05 20.92
CA SER A 120 -26.40 12.89 20.09
C SER A 120 -25.22 11.91 19.99
N LEU A 121 -24.07 12.26 20.56
CA LEU A 121 -22.87 11.42 20.52
C LEU A 121 -22.90 10.33 21.60
N ASN A 122 -22.26 9.20 21.31
CA ASN A 122 -22.03 8.17 22.30
C ASN A 122 -20.89 8.56 23.28
N THR A 123 -20.74 7.83 24.38
CA THR A 123 -19.73 8.14 25.41
C THR A 123 -18.29 8.07 24.91
N MET A 124 -17.98 7.15 23.96
CA MET A 124 -16.65 7.02 23.38
C MET A 124 -16.30 8.24 22.52
N ASP A 125 -17.22 8.65 21.65
CA ASP A 125 -17.07 9.82 20.79
C ASP A 125 -16.95 11.09 21.64
N LEU A 126 -17.76 11.23 22.70
CA LEU A 126 -17.68 12.33 23.65
C LEU A 126 -16.32 12.43 24.34
N ASN A 127 -15.76 11.30 24.77
CA ASN A 127 -14.42 11.26 25.37
C ASN A 127 -13.36 11.72 24.37
N GLU A 128 -13.47 11.28 23.11
CA GLU A 128 -12.52 11.65 22.07
C GLU A 128 -12.63 13.13 21.67
N VAL A 129 -13.85 13.69 21.59
CA VAL A 129 -14.05 15.15 21.44
C VAL A 129 -13.45 15.89 22.62
N GLY A 130 -13.65 15.43 23.86
CA GLY A 130 -13.02 16.03 25.04
C GLY A 130 -11.50 16.04 24.96
N ARG A 131 -10.90 14.96 24.46
CA ARG A 131 -9.45 14.88 24.19
C ARG A 131 -9.01 15.91 23.14
N LEU A 132 -9.75 16.03 22.03
CA LEU A 132 -9.48 17.01 20.98
C LEU A 132 -9.57 18.45 21.48
N VAL A 133 -10.56 18.77 22.31
CA VAL A 133 -10.70 20.11 22.92
C VAL A 133 -9.47 20.42 23.79
N LYS A 134 -9.07 19.48 24.66
CA LYS A 134 -7.89 19.66 25.53
C LYS A 134 -6.62 19.87 24.72
N GLN A 135 -6.44 19.12 23.63
CA GLN A 135 -5.30 19.26 22.75
C GLN A 135 -5.29 20.63 22.05
N ASN A 136 -6.41 21.07 21.48
CA ASN A 136 -6.51 22.39 20.88
C ASN A 136 -6.23 23.54 21.86
N LEU A 137 -6.72 23.45 23.10
CA LEU A 137 -6.40 24.43 24.15
C LEU A 137 -4.90 24.49 24.43
N THR A 138 -4.25 23.32 24.52
CA THR A 138 -2.79 23.22 24.72
C THR A 138 -2.04 23.86 23.55
N ASP A 139 -2.43 23.56 22.31
CA ASP A 139 -1.81 24.12 21.10
C ASP A 139 -1.99 25.64 21.02
N ILE A 140 -3.15 26.17 21.45
CA ILE A 140 -3.41 27.61 21.55
C ILE A 140 -2.48 28.26 22.58
N ASP A 141 -2.38 27.69 23.79
CA ASP A 141 -1.50 28.19 24.84
C ASP A 141 -0.04 28.22 24.40
N ASP A 142 0.43 27.17 23.73
CA ASP A 142 1.79 27.10 23.20
C ASP A 142 2.04 28.16 22.11
N ARG A 143 1.08 28.36 21.20
CA ARG A 143 1.17 29.44 20.19
C ARG A 143 1.21 30.82 20.84
N ILE A 144 0.38 31.09 21.86
CA ILE A 144 0.39 32.34 22.61
C ILE A 144 1.77 32.57 23.25
N ARG A 145 2.35 31.54 23.88
CA ARG A 145 3.69 31.61 24.49
C ARG A 145 4.78 31.94 23.47
N VAL A 146 4.77 31.29 22.31
CA VAL A 146 5.75 31.54 21.24
C VAL A 146 5.64 32.98 20.73
N LEU A 147 4.43 33.45 20.43
CA LEU A 147 4.19 34.82 19.95
C LEU A 147 4.60 35.87 20.99
N THR A 148 4.28 35.64 22.26
CA THR A 148 4.63 36.58 23.36
C THR A 148 6.13 36.66 23.61
N LYS A 149 6.87 35.56 23.40
CA LYS A 149 8.34 35.58 23.49
C LYS A 149 8.95 36.35 22.31
N ALA A 150 8.45 36.13 21.09
CA ALA A 150 8.94 36.82 19.89
C ALA A 150 8.65 38.33 19.91
N SER A 151 7.59 38.78 20.55
CA SER A 151 7.30 40.22 20.71
C SER A 151 8.14 40.92 21.78
N ARG A 152 8.86 40.16 22.61
CA ARG A 152 9.71 40.65 23.71
C ARG A 152 11.22 40.59 23.38
N SER A 153 11.58 40.02 22.23
CA SER A 153 12.93 40.04 21.63
C SER A 153 13.02 41.11 20.57
#